data_AF-A0AAD1KSC6-F1
#
_entry.id   AF-A0AAD1KSC6-F1
#
_cell.length_a   1.000
_cell.length_b   1.000
_cell.length_c   1.000
_cell.angle_alpha   90.00
_cell.angle_beta   90.00
_cell.angle_gamma   90.00
#
_symmetry.space_group_name_H-M   'P 1'
#
loop_
_entity.id
_entity.type
_entity.pdbx_description
1 polymer ?
#
loop_
_entity_poly.entity_id
_entity_poly.type
_entity_poly.pdbx_seq_one_letter_code
_entity_poly.pdbx_strand_id
1 'polypeptide(L)' 'MLQPVVVLAGGLSHQRDISLKSGRTVAQALRRVGHEVVEADIDSSLIETLRCRRVSHVARWPWRERCPA' A
#
# COMPACT_ATOMS: atom_id res chain seq x y z
N MET A 1 8.90 -14.99 9.30
CA MET A 1 9.23 -13.71 8.64
C MET A 1 7.98 -13.22 7.93
N LEU A 2 7.50 -12.00 8.25
CA LEU A 2 6.33 -11.42 7.59
C LEU A 2 6.72 -10.96 6.18
N GLN A 3 5.84 -11.16 5.20
CA GLN A 3 6.11 -10.82 3.81
C GLN A 3 6.03 -9.30 3.58
N PRO A 4 6.82 -8.76 2.64
CA PRO A 4 6.77 -7.34 2.28
C PRO A 4 5.43 -7.00 1.62
N VAL A 5 4.78 -5.95 2.11
CA VAL A 5 3.48 -5.45 1.65
C VAL A 5 3.66 -4.11 0.95
N VAL A 6 3.05 -3.96 -0.22
CA VAL A 6 2.94 -2.66 -0.90
C VAL A 6 1.57 -2.08 -0.64
N VAL A 7 1.52 -0.84 -0.16
CA VAL A 7 0.29 -0.05 -0.02
C VAL A 7 0.20 0.90 -1.20
N LEU A 8 -0.88 0.77 -1.98
CA LEU A 8 -1.14 1.66 -3.11
C LEU A 8 -2.03 2.81 -2.66
N ALA A 9 -1.53 4.03 -2.86
CA ALA A 9 -2.16 5.25 -2.37
C ALA A 9 -1.91 6.41 -3.32
N GLY A 10 -2.93 7.17 -3.66
CA GLY A 10 -2.88 8.24 -4.67
C GLY A 10 -3.74 7.92 -5.88
N GLY A 11 -3.23 8.14 -7.09
CA GLY A 11 -4.01 8.11 -8.33
C GLY A 11 -4.08 9.45 -9.07
N LEU A 12 -4.44 9.41 -10.35
CA LEU A 12 -4.55 10.59 -11.23
C LEU A 12 -5.84 11.42 -11.03
N SER A 13 -6.60 11.19 -9.95
CA SER A 13 -7.92 11.80 -9.74
C SER A 13 -7.88 12.98 -8.75
N HIS A 14 -8.98 13.73 -8.71
CA HIS A 14 -9.24 14.79 -7.72
C HIS A 14 -9.27 14.29 -6.25
N GLN A 15 -9.27 12.97 -6.02
CA GLN A 15 -9.25 12.38 -4.68
C GLN A 15 -7.84 11.94 -4.23
N ARG A 16 -6.79 12.33 -4.96
CA ARG A 16 -5.40 11.94 -4.68
C ARG A 16 -4.99 12.20 -3.23
N ASP A 17 -5.26 13.39 -2.70
CA ASP A 17 -4.87 13.73 -1.32
C ASP A 17 -5.56 12.86 -0.27
N ILE A 18 -6.81 12.48 -0.52
CA ILE A 18 -7.59 11.59 0.33
C ILE A 18 -6.98 10.19 0.30
N SER A 19 -6.63 9.71 -0.89
CA SER A 19 -6.00 8.41 -1.13
C SER A 19 -4.60 8.32 -0.48
N LEU A 20 -3.80 9.38 -0.55
CA LEU A 20 -2.49 9.48 0.11
C LEU A 20 -2.60 9.51 1.64
N LYS A 21 -3.62 10.19 2.18
CA LYS A 21 -3.82 10.27 3.64
C LYS A 21 -4.25 8.92 4.20
N SER A 22 -5.19 8.23 3.55
CA SER A 22 -5.61 6.89 3.97
C SER A 22 -4.52 5.84 3.75
N GLY A 23 -3.77 5.92 2.65
CA GLY A 23 -2.61 5.06 2.38
C GLY A 23 -1.56 5.11 3.48
N ARG A 24 -1.17 6.32 3.91
CA ARG A 24 -0.24 6.50 5.03
C ARG A 24 -0.73 5.86 6.33
N THR A 25 -2.02 6.01 6.64
CA THR A 25 -2.62 5.39 7.82
C THR A 25 -2.54 3.86 7.77
N VAL A 26 -2.87 3.25 6.63
CA VAL A 26 -2.77 1.80 6.43
C VAL A 26 -1.32 1.33 6.53
N ALA A 27 -0.38 2.07 5.91
CA ALA A 27 1.04 1.72 5.97
C ALA A 27 1.58 1.76 7.39
N GLN A 28 1.19 2.76 8.19
CA GLN A 28 1.55 2.81 9.61
C GLN A 28 0.97 1.64 10.41
N ALA A 29 -0.29 1.26 10.17
CA ALA A 29 -0.92 0.13 10.85
C ALA A 29 -0.19 -1.19 10.55
N LEU A 30 0.12 -1.46 9.29
CA LEU A 30 0.86 -2.66 8.87
C LEU A 30 2.28 -2.70 9.46
N ARG A 31 2.98 -1.56 9.50
CA ARG A 31 4.31 -1.45 10.15
C ARG A 31 4.24 -1.77 11.65
N ARG A 32 3.18 -1.34 12.34
CA ARG A 32 2.99 -1.63 13.79
C ARG A 32 2.79 -3.13 14.06
N VAL A 33 2.23 -3.87 13.11
CA VAL A 33 2.06 -5.33 13.18
C VAL A 33 3.35 -6.08 12.79
N GLY A 34 4.40 -5.37 12.35
CA GLY A 34 5.72 -5.92 12.05
C GLY A 34 5.94 -6.28 10.57
N HIS A 35 5.05 -5.85 9.67
CA HIS A 35 5.28 -6.01 8.24
C HIS A 35 6.32 -4.99 7.74
N GLU A 36 7.14 -5.41 6.77
CA GLU A 36 7.88 -4.49 5.93
C GLU A 36 6.91 -3.86 4.92
N VAL A 37 6.78 -2.52 4.93
CA VAL A 37 5.76 -1.82 4.15
C VAL A 37 6.35 -0.77 3.24
N VAL A 38 5.98 -0.85 1.97
CA VAL A 38 6.35 0.07 0.90
C VAL A 38 5.10 0.82 0.46
N GLU A 39 5.16 2.15 0.44
CA GLU A 39 4.09 2.99 -0.11
C GLU A 39 4.40 3.30 -1.57
N ALA A 40 3.41 3.19 -2.46
CA ALA A 40 3.57 3.53 -3.88
C ALA A 40 2.34 4.28 -4.40
N ASP A 41 2.58 5.30 -5.25
CA ASP A 41 1.52 6.05 -5.92
C ASP A 41 0.96 5.27 -7.11
N ILE A 42 -0.34 5.42 -7.36
CA ILE A 42 -1.01 4.87 -8.55
C ILE A 42 -0.86 5.87 -9.69
N ASP A 43 0.38 6.10 -10.09
CA ASP A 43 0.74 6.96 -11.21
C ASP A 43 1.34 6.14 -12.36
N SER A 44 1.83 6.82 -13.40
CA SER A 44 2.46 6.17 -14.55
C SER A 44 3.72 5.38 -14.22
N SER A 45 4.35 5.63 -13.06
CA SER A 45 5.56 4.93 -12.59
C SER A 45 5.28 3.65 -11.79
N LEU A 46 4.01 3.38 -11.47
CA LEU A 46 3.62 2.23 -10.65
C LEU A 46 4.09 0.89 -11.25
N ILE A 47 3.88 0.69 -12.55
CA ILE A 47 4.23 -0.56 -13.23
C ILE A 47 5.74 -0.82 -13.17
N GLU A 48 6.54 0.24 -13.30
CA GLU A 48 8.00 0.15 -13.19
C GLU A 48 8.43 -0.18 -11.76
N THR A 49 7.80 0.46 -10.76
CA THR A 49 8.04 0.20 -9.34
C THR A 49 7.71 -1.25 -8.95
N LEU A 50 6.59 -1.78 -9.45
CA LEU A 50 6.18 -3.17 -9.20
C LEU A 50 7.07 -4.18 -9.93
N ARG A 51 7.59 -3.86 -11.11
CA ARG A 51 8.55 -4.71 -11.83
C ARG A 51 9.89 -4.80 -11.13
N CYS A 52 10.36 -3.71 -10.52
CA CYS A 52 11.64 -3.68 -9.82
C CYS A 52 11.60 -4.36 -8.43
N ARG A 53 10.41 -4.59 -7.86
CA ARG A 53 10.26 -5.16 -6.52
C ARG A 53 9.55 -6.51 -6.56
N ARG A 54 10.05 -7.49 -5.80
CA ARG A 54 9.35 -8.78 -5.57
C ARG A 54 8.21 -8.56 -4.57
N VAL A 55 7.09 -8.02 -5.04
CA VAL A 55 5.91 -7.72 -4.22
C VAL A 55 5.03 -8.96 -4.11
N SER A 56 4.81 -9.44 -2.89
CA SER A 56 3.94 -10.60 -2.65
C SER A 56 2.48 -10.19 -2.38
N HIS A 57 2.27 -9.00 -1.80
CA HIS A 57 0.94 -8.54 -1.37
C HIS A 57 0.75 -7.05 -1.65
N VAL A 58 -0.46 -6.69 -2.10
CA VAL A 58 -0.88 -5.31 -2.38
C VAL A 58 -2.11 -4.97 -1.55
N ALA A 59 -2.05 -3.90 -0.76
CA ALA A 59 -3.18 -3.39 0.00
C ALA A 59 -3.75 -2.11 -0.66
N ARG A 60 -5.08 -2.07 -0.86
CA ARG A 60 -5.83 -0.91 -1.40
C ARG A 60 -6.97 -0.53 -0.46
N TRP A 61 -7.20 0.77 -0.28
CA TRP A 61 -8.35 1.30 0.46
C TRP A 61 -9.69 1.03 -0.27
N PRO A 62 -10.81 0.80 0.45
CA PRO A 62 -10.97 0.61 1.88
C PRO A 62 -10.59 -0.82 2.28
N TRP A 63 -9.66 -0.93 3.22
CA TRP A 63 -9.12 -2.22 3.62
C TRP A 63 -10.13 -2.96 4.50
N ARG A 64 -10.66 -4.08 4.00
CA ARG A 64 -11.40 -5.05 4.82
C ARG A 64 -10.44 -6.17 5.22
N GLU A 65 -10.06 -6.19 6.48
CA GLU A 65 -9.45 -7.38 7.06
C GLU A 65 -10.48 -8.48 7.20
N ARG A 66 -10.18 -9.62 6.58
CA ARG A 66 -10.23 -10.86 7.34
C ARG A 66 -8.88 -10.93 8.06
N CYS A 67 -8.88 -10.52 9.31
CA CYS A 67 -7.77 -10.66 10.24
C CYS A 67 -7.72 -12.16 10.59
N PRO A 68 -6.70 -12.95 10.23
CA PRO A 68 -6.58 -14.29 10.77
C PRO A 68 -6.16 -14.14 12.24
N ALA A 69 -6.97 -14.70 13.14
CA ALA A 69 -6.65 -14.83 14.56
C ALA A 69 -5.37 -15.64 14.79
#